data_AF-A0A9E3ZAB9-F1
#
_entry.id   AF-A0A9E3ZAB9-F1
#
_cell.length_a   1.000
_cell.length_b   1.000
_cell.length_c   1.000
_cell.angle_alpha   90.00
_cell.angle_beta   90.00
_cell.angle_gamma   90.00
#
_symmetry.space_group_name_H-M   'P 1'
#
loop_
_entity.id
_entity.type
_entity.pdbx_description
1 polymer ?
#
loop_
_entity_poly.entity_id
_entity_poly.type
_entity_poly.pdbx_seq_one_letter_code
_entity_poly.pdbx_strand_id
1 'polypeptide(L)'
;MPFVVAAILLLDNALLAAILAVVLLLGAAEMAHLAGLDRLPTVLAYVVAVAASMWLVWVFAPATWLAVLQQVLVGWWCLVTILLVRLRHELVRVEGRRPLIMLVGAVVLVGAWVSAVHLHAVAVHGPVLLLFLFVLIWTADSGAYFAGRAFGRRKLSPLV
;
A
#
# COMPACT_ATOMS: atom_id res chain seq x y z
N MET A 1 6.75 -7.42 -15.86
CA MET A 1 7.94 -7.54 -15.01
C MET A 1 9.17 -6.79 -15.53
N PRO A 2 9.63 -6.92 -16.81
CA PRO A 2 10.90 -6.29 -17.21
C PRO A 2 10.89 -4.76 -17.10
N PHE A 3 9.75 -4.11 -17.41
CA PHE A 3 9.61 -2.66 -17.27
C PHE A 3 9.68 -2.17 -15.82
N VAL A 4 9.17 -2.93 -14.86
CA VAL A 4 9.23 -2.55 -13.42
C VAL A 4 10.65 -2.67 -12.90
N VAL A 5 11.35 -3.74 -13.28
CA VAL A 5 12.77 -3.93 -12.93
C VAL A 5 13.62 -2.81 -13.54
N ALA A 6 13.41 -2.49 -14.81
CA ALA A 6 14.09 -1.39 -15.47
C ALA A 6 13.77 -0.04 -14.81
N ALA A 7 12.50 0.21 -14.47
CA ALA A 7 12.09 1.41 -13.76
C ALA A 7 12.83 1.57 -12.42
N ILE A 8 12.87 0.52 -11.60
CA ILE A 8 13.49 0.56 -10.28
C ILE A 8 15.01 0.78 -10.37
N LEU A 9 15.69 0.12 -11.31
CA LEU A 9 17.15 0.15 -11.39
C LEU A 9 17.72 1.33 -12.18
N LEU A 10 16.99 1.85 -13.17
CA LEU A 10 17.51 2.85 -14.12
C LEU A 10 16.98 4.26 -13.87
N LEU A 11 15.80 4.42 -13.26
CA LEU A 11 15.23 5.75 -13.04
C LEU A 11 15.83 6.39 -11.79
N ASP A 12 15.89 7.71 -11.83
CA ASP A 12 16.13 8.49 -10.63
C ASP A 12 14.94 8.38 -9.66
N ASN A 13 15.20 8.71 -8.40
CA ASN A 13 14.19 8.58 -7.35
C ASN A 13 12.95 9.44 -7.62
N ALA A 14 13.12 10.63 -8.22
CA ALA A 14 12.00 11.53 -8.49
C ALA A 14 11.04 10.97 -9.56
N LEU A 15 11.56 10.46 -10.69
CA LEU A 15 10.70 9.88 -11.72
C LEU A 15 10.05 8.59 -11.24
N LEU A 16 10.78 7.76 -10.48
CA LEU A 16 10.20 6.56 -9.87
C LEU A 16 9.07 6.92 -8.89
N ALA A 17 9.28 7.94 -8.04
CA ALA A 17 8.27 8.43 -7.12
C ALA A 17 7.01 8.89 -7.84
N ALA A 18 7.14 9.60 -8.96
CA ALA A 18 6.01 10.02 -9.78
C ALA A 18 5.24 8.83 -10.37
N ILE A 19 5.94 7.84 -10.93
CA ILE A 19 5.31 6.63 -11.47
C ILE A 19 4.57 5.86 -10.37
N LEU A 20 5.21 5.64 -9.22
CA LEU A 20 4.58 4.98 -8.07
C LEU A 20 3.38 5.78 -7.54
N ALA A 21 3.45 7.11 -7.55
CA ALA A 21 2.33 7.96 -7.15
C ALA A 21 1.13 7.75 -8.08
N VAL A 22 1.32 7.75 -9.40
CA VAL A 22 0.25 7.49 -10.37
C VAL A 22 -0.42 6.14 -10.10
N VAL A 23 0.37 5.07 -9.92
CA VAL A 23 -0.16 3.73 -9.64
C VAL A 23 -0.97 3.70 -8.34
N LEU A 24 -0.47 4.33 -7.27
CA LEU A 24 -1.16 4.36 -5.99
C LEU A 24 -2.39 5.27 -5.99
N LEU A 25 -2.42 6.32 -6.82
CA LEU A 25 -3.59 7.17 -7.00
C LEU A 25 -4.71 6.45 -7.76
N LEU A 26 -4.38 5.56 -8.71
CA LEU A 26 -5.37 4.63 -9.28
C LEU A 26 -5.92 3.71 -8.18
N GLY A 27 -5.05 3.20 -7.31
CA GLY A 27 -5.47 2.45 -6.12
C GLY A 27 -6.35 3.25 -5.16
N ALA A 28 -6.11 4.55 -5.02
CA ALA A 28 -6.96 5.45 -4.23
C ALA A 28 -8.36 5.60 -4.84
N ALA A 29 -8.47 5.66 -6.17
CA ALA A 29 -9.76 5.70 -6.85
C ALA A 29 -10.57 4.42 -6.59
N GLU A 30 -9.93 3.25 -6.71
CA GLU A 30 -10.56 1.96 -6.38
C GLU A 30 -10.95 1.86 -4.90
N MET A 31 -10.10 2.35 -3.99
CA MET A 31 -10.40 2.40 -2.56
C MET A 31 -11.59 3.30 -2.24
N ALA A 32 -11.78 4.40 -2.97
CA ALA A 32 -12.94 5.27 -2.84
C ALA A 32 -14.24 4.54 -3.20
N HIS A 33 -14.25 3.80 -4.31
CA HIS A 33 -15.39 2.96 -4.70
C HIS A 33 -15.69 1.89 -3.63
N LEU A 34 -14.65 1.21 -3.10
CA LEU A 34 -14.81 0.22 -2.02
C LEU A 34 -15.34 0.83 -0.72
N ALA A 35 -15.12 2.12 -0.48
CA ALA A 35 -15.64 2.86 0.67
C ALA A 35 -17.09 3.38 0.47
N GLY A 36 -17.72 3.08 -0.67
CA GLY A 36 -19.07 3.51 -1.02
C GLY A 36 -19.17 4.92 -1.58
N LEU A 37 -18.09 5.43 -2.20
CA LEU A 37 -18.10 6.68 -2.96
C LEU A 37 -18.26 6.37 -4.45
N ASP A 38 -19.49 6.38 -4.94
CA ASP A 38 -19.77 6.06 -6.36
C ASP A 38 -19.82 7.30 -7.26
N ARG A 39 -19.75 8.50 -6.69
CA ARG A 39 -19.83 9.76 -7.45
C ARG A 39 -18.45 10.26 -7.83
N LEU A 40 -18.27 10.58 -9.11
CA LEU A 40 -17.01 11.09 -9.66
C LEU A 40 -16.42 12.27 -8.86
N PRO A 41 -17.18 13.29 -8.42
CA PRO A 41 -16.62 14.38 -7.63
C PRO A 41 -16.04 13.94 -6.29
N THR A 42 -16.66 12.95 -5.63
CA THR A 42 -16.19 12.46 -4.33
C THR A 42 -14.97 11.56 -4.45
N VAL A 43 -14.91 10.74 -5.51
CA VAL A 43 -13.73 9.94 -5.84
C VAL A 43 -12.56 10.86 -6.17
N LEU A 44 -12.79 11.86 -7.03
CA LEU A 44 -11.76 12.83 -7.39
C LEU A 44 -11.27 13.62 -6.18
N ALA A 45 -12.17 14.09 -5.31
CA ALA A 45 -11.80 14.76 -4.08
C ALA A 45 -10.90 13.90 -3.18
N TYR A 46 -11.20 12.60 -3.06
CA TYR A 46 -10.36 11.67 -2.30
C TYR A 46 -8.98 11.47 -2.95
N VAL A 47 -8.94 11.22 -4.26
CA VAL A 47 -7.68 11.06 -5.00
C VAL A 47 -6.82 12.31 -4.92
N VAL A 48 -7.40 13.50 -5.08
CA VAL A 48 -6.69 14.78 -4.95
C VAL A 48 -6.19 14.98 -3.51
N ALA A 49 -6.97 14.62 -2.49
CA ALA A 49 -6.52 14.70 -1.10
C ALA A 49 -5.33 13.76 -0.84
N VAL A 50 -5.35 12.54 -1.37
CA VAL A 50 -4.22 11.60 -1.29
C VAL A 50 -3.00 12.15 -2.04
N ALA A 51 -3.17 12.65 -3.26
CA ALA A 51 -2.08 13.25 -4.05
C ALA A 51 -1.46 14.47 -3.35
N ALA A 52 -2.29 15.35 -2.80
CA ALA A 52 -1.83 16.51 -2.03
C ALA A 52 -1.06 16.07 -0.78
N SER A 53 -1.51 15.00 -0.10
CA SER A 53 -0.81 14.45 1.06
C SER A 53 0.56 13.86 0.68
N MET A 54 0.65 13.11 -0.42
CA MET A 54 1.91 12.59 -0.94
C MET A 54 2.89 13.72 -1.28
N TRP A 55 2.40 14.75 -1.98
CA TRP A 55 3.20 15.92 -2.33
C TRP A 55 3.67 16.70 -1.09
N LEU A 56 2.78 16.93 -0.12
CA LEU A 56 3.11 17.64 1.12
C LEU A 56 4.20 16.89 1.90
N VAL A 57 4.07 15.56 2.02
CA VAL A 57 5.09 14.74 2.70
C VAL A 57 6.41 14.78 1.94
N TRP A 58 6.39 14.69 0.61
CA TRP A 58 7.59 14.76 -0.21
C TRP A 58 8.38 16.06 -0.04
N VAL A 59 7.69 17.20 0.01
CA VAL A 59 8.33 18.52 0.04
C VAL A 59 8.70 18.94 1.47
N PHE A 60 7.86 18.64 2.45
CA PHE A 60 7.96 19.25 3.79
C PHE A 60 8.30 18.26 4.91
N ALA A 61 8.20 16.95 4.71
CA ALA A 61 8.43 16.02 5.82
C ALA A 61 9.93 15.85 6.10
N PRO A 62 10.41 16.16 7.31
CA PRO A 62 11.78 15.89 7.69
C PRO A 62 11.99 14.38 7.87
N ALA A 63 13.21 13.90 7.59
CA ALA A 63 13.56 12.48 7.67
C ALA A 63 13.27 11.85 9.05
N THR A 64 13.38 12.63 10.13
CA THR A 64 13.07 12.17 11.50
C THR A 64 11.60 11.83 11.70
N TRP A 65 10.70 12.67 11.19
CA TRP A 65 9.25 12.42 11.27
C TRP A 65 8.85 11.23 10.41
N LEU A 66 9.52 11.06 9.26
CA LEU A 66 9.29 9.91 8.41
C LEU A 66 9.70 8.60 9.08
N ALA A 67 10.85 8.57 9.76
CA ALA A 67 11.30 7.40 10.50
C ALA A 67 10.30 7.02 11.61
N VAL A 68 9.78 8.00 12.36
CA VAL A 68 8.75 7.76 13.38
C VAL A 68 7.46 7.23 12.75
N LEU A 69 7.00 7.84 11.65
CA LEU A 69 5.81 7.38 10.93
C LEU A 69 5.96 5.92 10.47
N GLN A 70 7.12 5.55 9.93
CA GLN A 70 7.42 4.19 9.50
C GLN A 70 7.39 3.19 10.66
N GLN A 71 7.97 3.54 11.82
CA GLN A 71 7.92 2.70 13.02
C GLN A 71 6.48 2.49 13.53
N VAL A 72 5.67 3.57 13.53
CA VAL A 72 4.25 3.50 13.89
C VAL A 72 3.49 2.61 12.91
N LEU A 73 3.72 2.75 11.59
CA LEU A 73 3.11 1.91 10.56
C LEU A 73 3.47 0.44 10.71
N VAL A 74 4.73 0.12 11.02
CA VAL A 74 5.16 -1.25 11.31
C VAL A 74 4.45 -1.81 12.53
N GLY A 75 4.41 -1.05 13.64
CA GLY A 75 3.70 -1.45 14.86
C GLY A 75 2.21 -1.69 14.62
N TRP A 76 1.59 -0.79 13.85
CA TRP A 76 0.19 -0.92 13.42
C TRP A 76 -0.04 -2.18 12.58
N TRP A 77 0.81 -2.46 11.59
CA TRP A 77 0.68 -3.67 10.76
C TRP A 77 0.90 -4.97 11.54
N CYS A 78 1.85 -4.99 12.49
CA CYS A 78 2.02 -6.11 13.40
C CYS A 78 0.76 -6.33 14.25
N LEU A 79 0.19 -5.26 14.81
CA LEU A 79 -1.05 -5.32 15.57
C LEU A 79 -2.21 -5.84 14.72
N VAL A 80 -2.43 -5.28 13.52
CA VAL A 80 -3.48 -5.71 12.60
C VAL A 80 -3.31 -7.19 12.24
N THR A 81 -2.09 -7.64 11.95
CA THR A 81 -1.82 -9.06 11.64
C THR A 81 -2.16 -9.96 12.83
N ILE A 82 -1.75 -9.58 14.04
CA ILE A 82 -2.09 -10.34 15.27
C ILE A 82 -3.61 -10.38 15.47
N LEU A 83 -4.29 -9.24 15.30
CA LEU A 83 -5.74 -9.16 15.42
C LEU A 83 -6.43 -10.02 14.37
N LEU A 84 -6.01 -9.99 13.10
CA LEU A 84 -6.59 -10.82 12.05
C LEU A 84 -6.41 -12.32 12.30
N VAL A 85 -5.28 -12.73 12.88
CA VAL A 85 -5.03 -14.14 13.22
C VAL A 85 -5.82 -14.59 14.46
N ARG A 86 -5.93 -13.73 15.48
CA ARG A 86 -6.60 -14.03 16.76
C ARG A 86 -8.12 -13.90 16.66
N LEU A 87 -8.59 -12.82 16.06
CA LEU A 87 -9.99 -12.49 15.88
C LEU A 87 -10.44 -12.99 14.52
N ARG A 88 -10.83 -14.25 14.44
CA ARG A 88 -11.52 -14.83 13.27
C ARG A 88 -12.98 -14.39 13.23
N HIS A 89 -13.25 -13.09 13.33
CA HIS A 89 -14.62 -12.60 13.25
C HIS A 89 -15.13 -12.72 11.81
N GLU A 90 -16.38 -13.18 11.69
CA GLU A 90 -17.14 -13.00 10.47
C GLU A 90 -17.25 -11.49 10.20
N LEU A 91 -16.87 -11.07 8.99
CA LEU A 91 -16.93 -9.68 8.59
C LEU A 91 -18.41 -9.28 8.51
N VAL A 92 -18.91 -8.60 9.54
CA VAL A 92 -20.26 -8.03 9.53
C VAL A 92 -20.34 -7.05 8.37
N ARG A 93 -21.29 -7.30 7.47
CA ARG A 93 -21.49 -6.48 6.28
C ARG A 93 -22.12 -5.15 6.70
N VAL A 94 -21.28 -4.15 6.90
CA VAL A 94 -21.74 -2.78 7.21
C VAL A 94 -22.10 -2.07 5.91
N GLU A 95 -23.38 -1.74 5.74
CA GLU A 95 -23.87 -0.99 4.57
C GLU A 95 -23.64 0.51 4.75
N GLY A 96 -23.31 1.22 3.66
CA GLY A 96 -23.14 2.68 3.64
C GLY A 96 -21.69 3.17 3.51
N ARG A 97 -21.52 4.49 3.66
CA ARG A 97 -20.21 5.16 3.54
C ARG A 97 -19.27 4.73 4.66
N ARG A 98 -18.02 4.44 4.31
CA ARG A 98 -17.01 3.93 5.23
C ARG A 98 -15.85 4.93 5.38
N PRO A 99 -16.05 6.06 6.09
CA PRO A 99 -15.01 7.08 6.24
C PRO A 99 -13.74 6.55 6.90
N LEU A 100 -13.87 5.55 7.79
CA LEU A 100 -12.73 4.87 8.38
C LEU A 100 -11.89 4.11 7.34
N ILE A 101 -12.52 3.44 6.36
CA ILE A 101 -11.80 2.76 5.27
C ILE A 101 -11.07 3.77 4.39
N MET A 102 -11.69 4.92 4.11
CA MET A 102 -11.03 5.99 3.36
C MET A 102 -9.78 6.52 4.09
N LEU A 103 -9.91 6.78 5.39
CA LEU A 103 -8.81 7.26 6.22
C LEU A 103 -7.67 6.23 6.28
N VAL A 104 -7.99 4.98 6.63
CA VAL A 104 -7.02 3.89 6.68
C VAL A 104 -6.38 3.66 5.32
N GLY A 105 -7.18 3.66 4.25
CA GLY A 105 -6.70 3.54 2.87
C GLY A 105 -5.72 4.66 2.50
N ALA A 106 -6.03 5.91 2.87
CA ALA A 106 -5.14 7.04 2.61
C ALA A 106 -3.83 6.91 3.37
N VAL A 107 -3.89 6.57 4.67
CA VAL A 107 -2.70 6.35 5.50
C VAL A 107 -1.83 5.21 4.93
N VAL A 108 -2.44 4.10 4.50
CA VAL A 108 -1.74 2.96 3.92
C VAL A 108 -1.10 3.33 2.57
N LEU A 109 -1.83 3.99 1.68
CA LEU A 109 -1.32 4.37 0.35
C LEU A 109 -0.19 5.40 0.45
N VAL A 110 -0.38 6.46 1.24
CA VAL A 110 0.67 7.47 1.47
C VAL A 110 1.86 6.83 2.17
N GLY A 111 1.64 6.05 3.24
CA GLY A 111 2.71 5.39 3.97
C GLY A 111 3.53 4.42 3.11
N ALA A 112 2.87 3.63 2.25
CA ALA A 112 3.52 2.72 1.33
C ALA A 112 4.35 3.48 0.29
N TRP A 113 3.80 4.55 -0.30
CA TRP A 113 4.52 5.37 -1.26
C TRP A 113 5.78 5.97 -0.66
N VAL A 114 5.66 6.67 0.47
CA VAL A 114 6.80 7.35 1.08
C VAL A 114 7.85 6.33 1.52
N SER A 115 7.45 5.16 2.02
CA SER A 115 8.39 4.10 2.41
C SER A 115 9.15 3.53 1.20
N ALA A 116 8.46 3.28 0.08
CA ALA A 116 9.09 2.77 -1.13
C ALA A 116 10.07 3.78 -1.73
N VAL A 117 9.66 5.04 -1.81
CA VAL A 117 10.48 6.13 -2.35
C VAL A 117 11.68 6.42 -1.44
N HIS A 118 11.48 6.44 -0.12
CA HIS A 118 12.58 6.60 0.83
C HIS A 118 13.55 5.42 0.76
N LEU A 119 13.05 4.18 0.59
CA LEU A 119 13.89 2.99 0.42
C LEU A 119 14.74 3.08 -0.85
N HIS A 120 14.16 3.54 -1.97
CA HIS A 120 14.89 3.76 -3.21
C HIS A 120 15.99 4.82 -3.06
N ALA A 121 15.73 5.86 -2.27
CA ALA A 121 16.68 6.94 -1.98
C ALA A 121 17.86 6.52 -1.09
N VAL A 122 17.84 5.33 -0.47
CA VAL A 122 18.91 4.88 0.44
C VAL A 122 20.19 4.58 -0.33
N ALA A 123 21.11 5.55 -0.38
CA ALA A 123 22.52 5.43 -0.80
C ALA A 123 22.80 4.36 -1.89
N VAL A 124 23.83 3.53 -1.72
CA VAL A 124 24.33 2.63 -2.79
C VAL A 124 23.38 1.46 -3.10
N HIS A 125 22.48 1.10 -2.18
CA HIS A 125 21.71 -0.15 -2.26
C HIS A 125 20.21 0.05 -2.44
N GLY A 126 19.70 1.28 -2.39
CA GLY A 126 18.27 1.58 -2.39
C GLY A 126 17.47 0.93 -3.53
N PRO A 127 17.91 1.07 -4.80
CA PRO A 127 17.26 0.41 -5.93
C PRO A 127 17.21 -1.12 -5.81
N VAL A 128 18.31 -1.73 -5.35
CA VAL A 128 18.41 -3.19 -5.18
C VAL A 128 17.51 -3.67 -4.04
N LEU A 129 17.45 -2.92 -2.93
CA LEU A 129 16.57 -3.22 -1.80
C LEU A 129 15.09 -3.09 -2.17
N LEU A 130 14.74 -2.05 -2.95
CA LEU A 130 13.38 -1.90 -3.44
C LEU A 130 13.02 -3.05 -4.40
N LEU A 131 13.92 -3.42 -5.32
CA LEU A 131 13.71 -4.57 -6.19
C LEU A 131 13.54 -5.86 -5.39
N PHE A 132 14.37 -6.08 -4.37
CA PHE A 132 14.24 -7.22 -3.47
C PHE A 132 12.88 -7.24 -2.77
N LEU A 133 12.38 -6.09 -2.29
CA LEU A 133 11.04 -5.97 -1.71
C LEU A 133 9.95 -6.40 -2.70
N PHE A 134 10.00 -5.93 -3.96
CA PHE A 134 9.01 -6.33 -4.97
C PHE A 134 9.07 -7.83 -5.28
N VAL A 135 10.27 -8.40 -5.41
CA VAL A 135 10.44 -9.85 -5.61
C VAL A 135 9.90 -10.62 -4.40
N LEU A 136 10.14 -10.15 -3.18
CA LEU A 136 9.62 -10.75 -1.96
C LEU A 136 8.08 -10.77 -1.95
N ILE A 137 7.44 -9.65 -2.32
CA ILE A 137 5.97 -9.57 -2.40
C ILE A 137 5.43 -10.52 -3.48
N TRP A 138 5.99 -10.49 -4.69
CA TRP A 138 5.54 -11.33 -5.80
C TRP A 138 5.72 -12.83 -5.51
N THR A 139 6.82 -13.20 -4.86
CA THR A 139 7.08 -14.57 -4.45
C THR A 139 6.16 -15.00 -3.31
N ALA A 140 5.86 -14.12 -2.35
CA ALA A 140 4.89 -14.38 -1.29
C ALA A 140 3.47 -14.62 -1.86
N ASP A 141 3.00 -13.76 -2.77
CA ASP A 141 1.68 -13.90 -3.40
C ASP A 141 1.56 -15.20 -4.21
N SER A 142 2.57 -15.49 -5.03
CA SER A 142 2.64 -16.73 -5.82
C SER A 142 2.73 -17.96 -4.90
N GLY A 143 3.56 -17.88 -3.86
CA GLY A 143 3.75 -18.93 -2.87
C GLY A 143 2.48 -19.23 -2.10
N ALA A 144 1.70 -18.21 -1.72
CA ALA A 144 0.41 -18.36 -1.05
C ALA A 144 -0.61 -19.11 -1.94
N TYR A 145 -0.64 -18.83 -3.25
CA TYR A 145 -1.48 -19.56 -4.19
C TYR A 145 -1.09 -21.05 -4.27
N PHE A 146 0.19 -21.36 -4.47
CA PHE A 146 0.64 -22.75 -4.58
C PHE A 146 0.52 -23.52 -3.27
N ALA A 147 0.88 -22.91 -2.14
CA ALA A 147 0.72 -23.52 -0.82
C ALA A 147 -0.76 -23.74 -0.50
N GLY A 148 -1.63 -22.79 -0.83
CA GLY A 148 -3.07 -22.92 -0.72
C GLY A 148 -3.61 -24.06 -1.59
N ARG A 149 -3.13 -24.21 -2.83
CA ARG A 149 -3.54 -25.30 -3.73
C ARG A 149 -3.05 -26.67 -3.27
N ALA A 150 -1.82 -26.77 -2.75
CA ALA A 150 -1.20 -28.04 -2.37
C ALA A 150 -1.59 -28.51 -0.95
N PHE A 151 -1.75 -27.57 -0.01
CA PHE A 151 -1.96 -27.87 1.41
C PHE A 151 -3.29 -27.34 1.98
N GLY A 152 -4.08 -26.59 1.19
CA GLY A 152 -5.32 -25.98 1.65
C GLY A 152 -6.41 -27.00 1.96
N ARG A 153 -6.60 -27.30 3.26
CA ARG A 153 -7.67 -28.19 3.76
C ARG A 153 -8.92 -27.45 4.25
N ARG A 154 -8.82 -26.14 4.51
CA ARG A 154 -9.95 -25.26 4.88
C ARG A 154 -9.81 -23.92 4.15
N LYS A 155 -10.84 -23.53 3.40
CA LYS A 155 -10.93 -22.19 2.79
C LYS A 155 -11.02 -21.14 3.91
N LEU A 156 -10.16 -20.13 3.87
CA LEU A 156 -10.26 -18.95 4.75
C LEU A 156 -11.36 -17.97 4.28
N SER A 157 -11.80 -18.10 3.01
CA SER A 157 -12.95 -17.44 2.42
C SER A 157 -13.98 -18.51 2.02
N PRO A 158 -14.96 -18.85 2.87
CA PRO A 158 -15.95 -19.88 2.56
C PRO A 158 -17.07 -19.42 1.61
N LEU A 159 -17.14 -18.12 1.30
CA LEU A 159 -18.26 -17.50 0.56
C LEU A 159 -17.96 -17.22 -0.93
N VAL A 160 -16.99 -17.94 -1.51
CA VAL A 160 -16.74 -17.94 -2.98
C VAL A 160 -16.58 -19.37 -3.50
#